data_AF-A0A9Q0UIY6-F1
#
_entry.id   AF-A0A9Q0UIY6-F1
#
_cell.length_a   1.000
_cell.length_b   1.000
_cell.length_c   1.000
_cell.angle_alpha   90.00
_cell.angle_beta   90.00
_cell.angle_gamma   90.00
#
_symmetry.space_group_name_H-M   'P 1'
#
loop_
_entity.id
_entity.type
_entity.pdbx_description
1 polymer ?
#
loop_
_entity_poly.entity_id
_entity_poly.type
_entity_poly.pdbx_seq_one_letter_code
_entity_poly.pdbx_strand_id
1 'polypeptide(L)'
;MAYFFVAYLGVVRRKEWPHFFRFHVVMGMLLEIALQVIGTVSRWMPLAVYWGKLGMHFWTAVAFAYLFTVLECIRCALAGMYADVPFACDAAYIQIPYD
;
A
#
# COMPACT_ATOMS: atom_id res chain seq x y z
N MET A 1 5.31 12.71 2.39
CA MET A 1 5.53 12.58 3.84
C MET A 1 4.57 13.41 4.68
N ALA A 2 4.43 14.73 4.52
CA ALA A 2 3.49 15.50 5.34
C ALA A 2 2.04 14.96 5.29
N TYR A 3 1.56 14.54 4.11
CA TYR A 3 0.23 13.92 3.97
C TYR A 3 0.09 12.59 4.72
N PHE A 4 1.15 11.79 4.87
CA PHE A 4 1.12 10.57 5.69
C PHE A 4 0.81 10.91 7.14
N PHE A 5 1.48 11.92 7.69
CA PHE A 5 1.24 12.37 9.07
C PHE A 5 -0.17 12.94 9.24
N VAL A 6 -0.64 13.73 8.28
CA VAL A 6 -1.99 14.29 8.31
C VAL A 6 -3.04 13.18 8.22
N ALA A 7 -2.90 12.23 7.29
CA ALA A 7 -3.83 11.10 7.16
C ALA A 7 -3.80 10.20 8.41
N TYR A 8 -2.62 9.92 8.96
CA TYR A 8 -2.49 9.07 10.14
C TYR A 8 -3.10 9.72 11.39
N LEU A 9 -2.73 10.96 11.70
CA LEU A 9 -3.21 11.66 12.89
C LEU A 9 -4.66 12.14 12.75
N GLY A 10 -5.07 12.49 11.53
CA GLY A 10 -6.39 13.04 11.22
C GLY A 10 -7.47 11.99 10.93
N VAL A 11 -7.10 10.82 10.42
CA VAL A 11 -8.04 9.74 10.10
C VAL A 11 -7.77 8.51 10.96
N VAL A 12 -6.59 7.90 10.83
CA VAL A 12 -6.30 6.57 11.40
C VAL A 12 -6.39 6.56 12.93
N ARG A 13 -5.87 7.58 13.60
CA ARG A 13 -5.84 7.70 15.07
C ARG A 13 -7.13 8.26 15.67
N ARG A 14 -8.01 8.84 14.85
CA ARG A 14 -9.28 9.43 15.29
C ARG A 14 -10.36 8.36 15.31
N LYS A 15 -10.76 7.92 16.51
CA LYS A 15 -11.81 6.89 16.70
C LYS A 15 -13.20 7.33 16.25
N GLU A 16 -13.41 8.63 16.02
CA GLU A 16 -14.66 9.19 15.47
C GLU A 16 -14.94 8.70 14.04
N TRP A 17 -13.90 8.37 13.26
CA TRP A 17 -14.08 7.84 11.92
C TRP A 17 -14.47 6.36 11.94
N PRO A 18 -15.34 5.92 11.01
CA PRO A 18 -15.66 4.51 10.86
C PRO A 18 -14.41 3.65 10.67
N HIS A 19 -14.36 2.49 11.32
CA HIS A 19 -13.26 1.54 11.22
C HIS A 19 -12.95 1.19 9.75
N PHE A 20 -13.99 0.98 8.95
CA PHE A 20 -13.90 0.76 7.51
C PHE A 20 -13.08 1.84 6.77
N PHE A 21 -13.30 3.10 7.10
CA PHE A 21 -12.59 4.22 6.46
C PHE A 21 -11.13 4.26 6.93
N ARG A 22 -10.90 4.06 8.22
CA ARG A 22 -9.55 3.97 8.82
C ARG A 22 -8.74 2.83 8.19
N PHE A 23 -9.38 1.67 7.95
CA PHE A 23 -8.76 0.50 7.31
C PHE A 23 -8.27 0.84 5.90
N HIS A 24 -9.13 1.40 5.05
CA HIS A 24 -8.76 1.70 3.66
C HIS A 24 -7.66 2.76 3.57
N VAL A 25 -7.64 3.74 4.50
CA VAL A 25 -6.53 4.70 4.57
C VAL A 25 -5.23 4.04 4.97
N VAL A 26 -5.22 3.17 6.00
CA VAL A 26 -4.02 2.41 6.39
C VAL A 26 -3.55 1.48 5.26
N MET A 27 -4.47 0.80 4.58
CA MET A 27 -4.14 -0.04 3.43
C MET A 27 -3.42 0.75 2.33
N GLY A 28 -3.92 1.94 1.98
CA GLY A 28 -3.25 2.82 1.01
C GLY A 28 -1.86 3.24 1.48
N MET A 29 -1.73 3.62 2.75
CA MET A 29 -0.43 3.99 3.36
C MET A 29 0.58 2.84 3.31
N LEU A 30 0.16 1.63 3.65
CA LEU A 30 1.01 0.43 3.64
C LEU A 30 1.49 0.07 2.23
N LEU A 31 0.59 0.10 1.24
CA LEU A 31 0.95 -0.16 -0.16
C LEU A 31 1.96 0.86 -0.68
N GLU A 32 1.77 2.14 -0.34
CA GLU A 32 2.70 3.18 -0.75
C GLU A 32 4.08 3.03 -0.08
N ILE A 33 4.13 2.69 1.21
CA ILE A 33 5.40 2.37 1.90
C ILE A 33 6.06 1.16 1.24
N ALA A 34 5.31 0.11 0.91
CA ALA A 34 5.85 -1.07 0.23
C ALA A 34 6.49 -0.69 -1.13
N LEU A 35 5.82 0.16 -1.92
CA LEU A 35 6.37 0.64 -3.19
C LEU A 35 7.65 1.46 -2.99
N GLN A 36 7.69 2.34 -1.98
CA GLN A 36 8.89 3.11 -1.66
C GLN A 36 10.05 2.22 -1.21
N VAL A 37 9.78 1.19 -0.41
CA VAL A 37 10.78 0.20 0.02
C VAL A 37 11.30 -0.58 -1.18
N ILE A 38 10.42 -1.10 -2.05
CA ILE A 38 10.81 -1.81 -3.27
C ILE A 38 11.70 -0.91 -4.14
N GLY A 39 11.28 0.32 -4.40
CA GLY A 39 12.04 1.28 -5.20
C GLY A 39 13.41 1.61 -4.60
N THR A 40 13.48 1.78 -3.27
CA THR A 40 14.73 2.11 -2.57
C THR A 40 15.70 0.94 -2.56
N VAL A 41 15.24 -0.27 -2.20
CA VAL A 41 16.06 -1.48 -2.18
C VAL A 41 16.55 -1.82 -3.58
N SER A 42 15.72 -1.62 -4.61
CA SER A 42 16.11 -1.93 -5.98
C SER A 42 17.25 -1.05 -6.50
N ARG A 43 17.51 0.12 -5.89
CA ARG A 43 18.70 0.94 -6.22
C ARG A 43 20.01 0.27 -5.83
N TRP A 44 19.98 -0.75 -4.98
CA TRP A 44 21.19 -1.51 -4.61
C TRP A 44 21.56 -2.59 -5.63
N MET A 45 20.70 -2.81 -6.64
CA MET A 45 20.96 -3.78 -7.71
C MET A 45 22.01 -3.26 -8.70
N PRO A 46 22.85 -4.13 -9.28
CA PRO A 46 23.77 -3.74 -10.35
C PRO A 46 23.01 -3.11 -11.52
N LEU A 47 23.54 -2.02 -12.08
CA LEU A 47 22.92 -1.28 -13.19
C LEU A 47 22.56 -2.17 -14.39
N ALA A 48 23.38 -3.18 -14.68
CA ALA A 48 23.12 -4.15 -15.75
C ALA A 48 21.83 -4.98 -15.54
N VAL A 49 21.41 -5.16 -14.29
CA VAL A 49 20.17 -5.88 -13.92
C VAL A 49 19.02 -4.89 -13.75
N TYR A 50 19.26 -3.76 -13.08
CA TYR A 50 18.25 -2.74 -12.77
C TYR A 50 17.75 -1.96 -14.01
N TRP A 51 18.64 -1.64 -14.95
CA TRP A 51 18.36 -0.88 -16.19
C TRP A 51 18.51 -1.70 -17.47
N GLY A 52 18.87 -2.98 -17.35
CA GLY A 52 18.90 -3.89 -18.49
C GLY A 52 17.49 -4.39 -18.88
N LYS A 53 17.45 -5.25 -19.91
CA LYS A 53 16.22 -5.89 -20.40
C LYS A 53 15.46 -6.65 -19.29
N LEU A 54 16.19 -7.30 -18.38
CA LEU A 54 15.60 -7.97 -17.20
C LEU A 54 14.90 -6.97 -16.27
N GLY A 55 15.53 -5.84 -15.99
CA GLY A 55 14.96 -4.74 -15.22
C GLY A 55 13.66 -4.22 -15.83
N MET A 56 13.62 -4.05 -17.16
CA MET A 56 12.39 -3.61 -17.85
C MET A 56 11.22 -4.58 -17.61
N HIS A 57 11.45 -5.89 -17.72
CA HIS A 57 10.40 -6.89 -17.49
C HIS A 57 10.00 -6.95 -16.01
N PHE A 58 10.97 -6.87 -15.10
CA PHE A 58 10.72 -6.80 -13.65
C PHE A 58 9.86 -5.59 -13.28
N TRP A 59 10.24 -4.38 -13.71
CA TRP A 59 9.48 -3.15 -13.43
C TRP A 59 8.10 -3.16 -14.05
N THR A 60 7.94 -3.73 -15.25
CA THR A 60 6.63 -3.92 -15.87
C THR A 60 5.75 -4.85 -15.02
N ALA A 61 6.28 -5.99 -14.57
CA ALA A 61 5.54 -6.92 -13.71
C ALA A 61 5.16 -6.28 -12.37
N VAL A 62 6.09 -5.57 -11.71
CA VAL A 62 5.84 -4.84 -10.47
C VAL A 62 4.76 -3.77 -10.66
N ALA A 63 4.80 -3.02 -11.76
CA ALA A 63 3.81 -2.00 -12.07
C ALA A 63 2.41 -2.60 -12.25
N PHE A 64 2.27 -3.69 -13.02
CA PHE A 64 0.98 -4.35 -13.19
C PHE A 64 0.47 -4.98 -11.90
N ALA A 65 1.33 -5.67 -11.14
CA ALA A 65 0.96 -6.23 -9.84
C ALA A 65 0.43 -5.14 -8.90
N TYR A 66 1.18 -4.03 -8.77
CA TYR A 66 0.77 -2.91 -7.91
C TYR A 66 -0.52 -2.25 -8.41
N LEU A 67 -0.68 -2.04 -9.71
CA LEU A 67 -1.88 -1.48 -10.31
C LEU A 67 -3.11 -2.35 -10.00
N PHE A 68 -3.02 -3.66 -10.23
CA PHE A 68 -4.14 -4.56 -9.95
C PHE A 68 -4.47 -4.64 -8.47
N THR A 69 -3.47 -4.65 -7.59
CA THR A 69 -3.70 -4.58 -6.14
C THR A 69 -4.44 -3.30 -5.73
N VAL A 70 -4.02 -2.15 -6.25
CA VAL A 70 -4.69 -0.87 -5.96
C VAL A 70 -6.11 -0.85 -6.51
N LEU A 71 -6.34 -1.33 -7.73
CA LEU A 71 -7.67 -1.42 -8.32
C LEU A 71 -8.60 -2.33 -7.50
N GLU A 72 -8.09 -3.45 -7.00
CA GLU A 72 -8.85 -4.34 -6.12
C GLU A 72 -9.19 -3.66 -4.79
N CYS A 73 -8.24 -2.94 -4.17
CA CYS A 73 -8.52 -2.14 -2.98
C CYS A 73 -9.61 -1.08 -3.23
N ILE A 74 -9.58 -0.41 -4.38
CA ILE A 74 -10.61 0.56 -4.78
C ILE A 74 -11.96 -0.13 -4.97
N ARG A 75 -11.99 -1.28 -5.65
CA ARG A 75 -13.21 -2.08 -5.86
C ARG A 75 -13.84 -2.47 -4.53
N CYS A 76 -13.04 -2.98 -3.59
CA CYS A 76 -13.48 -3.34 -2.25
C CYS A 76 -14.01 -2.12 -1.48
N ALA A 77 -13.30 -0.99 -1.51
CA ALA A 77 -13.74 0.24 -0.87
C ALA A 77 -15.11 0.72 -1.39
N LEU A 78 -15.31 0.70 -2.71
CA LEU A 78 -16.58 1.09 -3.35
C LEU A 78 -17.72 0.10 -3.09
N ALA A 79 -17.40 -1.19 -2.96
CA ALA A 79 -18.36 -2.24 -2.64
C ALA A 79 -18.68 -2.36 -1.14
N GLY A 80 -18.05 -1.56 -0.27
CA GLY A 80 -18.21 -1.65 1.17
C GLY A 80 -17.55 -2.90 1.79
N MET A 81 -16.58 -3.50 1.10
CA MET A 81 -15.85 -4.69 1.53
C MET A 81 -14.43 -4.33 1.97
N TYR A 82 -13.85 -5.13 2.86
CA TYR A 82 -12.44 -4.98 3.25
C TYR A 82 -11.55 -5.67 2.21
N ALA A 83 -10.52 -4.98 1.73
CA ALA A 83 -9.55 -5.54 0.79
C ALA A 83 -8.63 -6.56 1.48
N ASP A 84 -8.66 -7.81 1.03
CA ASP A 84 -7.84 -8.90 1.58
C ASP A 84 -6.54 -9.08 0.80
N VAL A 85 -5.67 -8.07 0.87
CA VAL A 85 -4.35 -8.12 0.24
C VAL A 85 -3.39 -8.86 1.18
N PRO A 86 -2.73 -9.93 0.73
CA PRO A 86 -1.83 -10.73 1.57
C PRO A 86 -0.78 -9.85 2.29
N PHE A 87 -0.56 -10.14 3.58
CA PHE A 87 0.33 -9.43 4.51
C PHE A 87 -0.10 -7.98 4.85
N ALA A 88 -0.65 -7.23 3.89
CA ALA A 88 -1.06 -5.85 4.09
C ALA A 88 -2.34 -5.75 4.93
N CYS A 89 -3.31 -6.67 4.75
CA CYS A 89 -4.55 -6.68 5.53
C CYS A 89 -4.27 -6.89 7.02
N ASP A 90 -3.47 -7.90 7.37
CA ASP A 90 -3.05 -8.20 8.74
C ASP A 90 -2.27 -7.03 9.36
N ALA A 91 -1.34 -6.46 8.60
CA ALA A 91 -0.59 -5.28 9.02
C ALA A 91 -1.50 -4.06 9.24
N ALA A 92 -2.57 -3.91 8.46
CA ALA A 92 -3.54 -2.85 8.66
C ALA A 92 -4.31 -3.06 9.96
N TYR A 93 -4.80 -4.28 10.24
CA TYR A 93 -5.52 -4.58 11.48
C TYR A 93 -4.70 -4.33 12.73
N ILE A 94 -3.38 -4.60 12.71
CA ILE A 94 -2.48 -4.29 13.82
C ILE A 94 -2.44 -2.77 14.13
N GLN A 95 -2.59 -1.92 13.12
CA GLN A 95 -2.54 -0.46 13.29
C GLN A 95 -3.87 0.15 13.73
N ILE A 96 -5.00 -0.54 13.49
CA ILE A 96 -6.35 -0.06 13.82
C ILE A 96 -7.11 -1.05 14.71
N PRO A 97 -6.80 -1.09 16.02
CA PRO A 97 -7.56 -1.90 16.96
C PRO A 97 -9.05 -1.50 16.96
N TYR A 98 -9.90 -2.49 17.23
CA TYR A 98 -11.37 -2.36 17.25
C TYR A 98 -11.91 -1.61 18.47
N ASP A 99 -11.06 -1.29 19.45
CA ASP A 99 -11.38 -0.57 20.70
C ASP A 99 -11.65 0.93 20.51
#